data_AF-A0A2P5HPY5-F1
#
_entry.id   AF-A0A2P5HPY5-F1
#
_cell.length_a   1.000
_cell.length_b   1.000
_cell.length_c   1.000
_cell.angle_alpha   90.00
_cell.angle_beta   90.00
_cell.angle_gamma   90.00
#
_symmetry.space_group_name_H-M   'P 1'
#
loop_
_entity.id
_entity.type
_entity.pdbx_description
1 polymer ?
#
loop_
_entity_poly.entity_id
_entity_poly.type
_entity_poly.pdbx_seq_one_letter_code
_entity_poly.pdbx_strand_id
1 'polypeptide(L)'
;MAASLADTQEGQLPLTSQLAELDSHLDELQHEDDPAAHFDASLFDRINYQLGPVEYPELTARLLPKVAAIIKKCAAAAAESSTGWRGYPPPLITLTIKLLRPLPFTQALELCQPEYLVTALASPEPYINELAFAILEKASRSPSDASILASAPGLLEAFLDRWLSSPAVSVGHQGVRILGDLLDVDSPLSQPVFTDDQKQAYDIRLVRRAAQGHGAIWRRLFGGEALCWQLLHKMDTAFPASSTDQSVVAQRSFAQDRFLRLLPRLAVLDFASLDRSTTQLSPGGPTVSLLTFAVLFLVDRRGDALMHLTWIDCMQKLVGALRVADTAKLSVDALRALVRDADDTQLFDTLWGMPDNLIWTPLGEADTMQAWLREVAPRRALRIDRMLNGD
;
A
#
# COMPACT_ATOMS: atom_id res chain seq x y z
N MET A 1 -54.13 14.34 19.69
CA MET A 1 -52.87 13.59 19.92
C MET A 1 -51.95 13.86 18.76
N ALA A 2 -51.24 14.98 18.82
CA ALA A 2 -50.21 15.37 17.86
C ALA A 2 -49.11 16.07 18.69
N ALA A 3 -48.03 15.34 18.96
CA ALA A 3 -46.81 15.86 19.55
C ALA A 3 -45.68 14.86 19.24
N SER A 4 -44.49 15.41 19.05
CA SER A 4 -43.20 14.73 18.89
C SER A 4 -42.77 14.40 17.45
N LEU A 5 -42.35 15.43 16.72
CA LEU A 5 -41.33 15.36 15.66
C LEU A 5 -40.51 16.68 15.61
N ALA A 6 -40.27 17.29 16.77
CA ALA A 6 -39.45 18.49 16.89
C ALA A 6 -38.66 18.41 18.20
N ASP A 7 -37.64 17.56 18.22
CA ASP A 7 -36.57 17.68 19.21
C ASP A 7 -35.29 17.03 18.65
N THR A 8 -34.14 17.67 18.88
CA THR A 8 -32.77 17.40 18.39
C THR A 8 -32.26 18.03 17.08
N GLN A 9 -32.39 19.36 16.92
CA GLN A 9 -31.40 20.18 16.17
C GLN A 9 -31.17 21.56 16.84
N GLU A 10 -31.23 21.65 18.17
CA GLU A 10 -30.92 22.89 18.90
C GLU A 10 -29.51 22.81 19.48
N GLY A 11 -28.56 23.59 18.92
CA GLY A 11 -27.27 23.88 19.57
C GLY A 11 -26.00 23.83 18.72
N GLN A 12 -26.03 23.45 17.43
CA GLN A 12 -24.81 23.50 16.62
C GLN A 12 -24.54 24.92 16.11
N LEU A 13 -23.49 25.56 16.64
CA LEU A 13 -22.97 26.82 16.10
C LEU A 13 -22.69 26.67 14.59
N PRO A 14 -22.90 27.73 13.77
CA PRO A 14 -22.50 27.73 12.37
C PRO A 14 -21.01 27.36 12.22
N LEU A 15 -20.64 26.64 11.15
CA LEU A 15 -19.25 26.22 10.89
C LEU A 15 -18.28 27.41 10.94
N THR A 16 -18.67 28.60 10.48
CA THR A 16 -17.86 29.82 10.56
C THR A 16 -17.52 30.23 11.99
N SER A 17 -18.47 30.10 12.92
CA SER A 17 -18.26 30.38 14.34
C SER A 17 -17.34 29.34 14.98
N GLN A 18 -17.55 28.05 14.66
CA GLN A 18 -16.67 26.96 15.15
C GLN A 18 -15.23 27.10 14.61
N LEU A 19 -15.06 27.57 13.37
CA LEU A 19 -13.75 27.83 12.77
C LEU A 19 -13.03 29.05 13.33
N ALA A 20 -13.76 29.99 13.94
CA ALA A 20 -13.21 31.11 14.69
C ALA A 20 -12.80 30.67 16.10
N GLU A 21 -13.64 29.85 16.75
CA GLU A 21 -13.34 29.20 18.03
C GLU A 21 -12.07 28.33 17.92
N LEU A 22 -11.95 27.53 16.86
CA LEU A 22 -10.75 26.75 16.58
C LEU A 22 -9.50 27.61 16.40
N ASP A 23 -9.61 28.75 15.73
CA ASP A 23 -8.47 29.64 15.51
C ASP A 23 -7.96 30.21 16.84
N SER A 24 -8.88 30.67 17.70
CA SER A 24 -8.57 31.14 19.05
C SER A 24 -7.92 30.04 19.88
N HIS A 25 -8.50 28.84 19.85
CA HIS A 25 -7.97 27.69 20.58
C HIS A 25 -6.57 27.29 20.09
N LEU A 26 -6.32 27.35 18.78
CA LEU A 26 -4.98 27.09 18.23
C LEU A 26 -3.97 28.15 18.67
N ASP A 27 -4.36 29.42 18.77
CA ASP A 27 -3.50 30.49 19.30
C ASP A 27 -3.16 30.25 20.77
N GLU A 28 -4.14 29.85 21.59
CA GLU A 28 -3.94 29.50 23.00
C GLU A 28 -2.95 28.33 23.13
N LEU A 29 -3.16 27.24 22.39
CA LEU A 29 -2.27 26.07 22.39
C LEU A 29 -0.82 26.39 21.97
N GLN A 30 -0.61 27.41 21.15
CA GLN A 30 0.74 27.85 20.77
C GLN A 30 1.50 28.52 21.92
N HIS A 31 0.81 28.99 22.96
CA HIS A 31 1.43 29.61 24.13
C HIS A 31 1.63 28.62 25.28
N GLU A 32 0.98 27.47 25.24
CA GLU A 32 1.16 26.40 26.22
C GLU A 32 2.51 25.67 26.07
N ASP A 33 3.07 25.28 27.22
CA ASP A 33 4.26 24.42 27.31
C ASP A 33 3.92 22.95 27.00
N ASP A 34 2.75 22.49 27.44
CA ASP A 34 2.17 21.20 27.08
C ASP A 34 0.81 21.39 26.37
N PRO A 35 0.81 21.52 25.03
CA PRO A 35 -0.42 21.66 24.26
C PRO A 35 -1.34 20.43 24.36
N ALA A 36 -0.83 19.24 24.67
CA ALA A 36 -1.65 18.03 24.74
C ALA A 36 -2.54 18.03 25.99
N ALA A 37 -2.11 18.67 27.08
CA ALA A 37 -2.89 18.78 28.32
C ALA A 37 -4.11 19.72 28.19
N HIS A 38 -4.01 20.74 27.34
CA HIS A 38 -5.02 21.79 27.16
C HIS A 38 -5.86 21.62 25.88
N PHE A 39 -5.78 20.45 25.24
CA PHE A 39 -6.42 20.18 23.96
C PHE A 39 -7.92 19.91 24.09
N ASP A 40 -8.77 20.73 23.45
CA ASP A 40 -10.20 20.43 23.30
C ASP A 40 -10.46 19.47 22.14
N ALA A 41 -10.46 18.16 22.44
CA ALA A 41 -10.76 17.13 21.45
C ALA A 41 -12.15 17.28 20.82
N SER A 42 -13.13 17.75 21.58
CA SER A 42 -14.51 17.84 21.12
C SER A 42 -14.68 18.88 20.01
N LEU A 43 -13.96 20.01 20.11
CA LEU A 43 -13.96 21.06 19.09
C LEU A 43 -13.37 20.55 17.78
N PHE A 44 -12.23 19.87 17.85
CA PHE A 44 -11.58 19.29 16.68
C PHE A 44 -12.43 18.19 16.04
N ASP A 45 -13.06 17.32 16.83
CA ASP A 45 -13.91 16.25 16.31
C ASP A 45 -15.15 16.81 15.58
N ARG A 46 -15.81 17.83 16.12
CA ARG A 46 -16.93 18.52 15.45
C ARG A 46 -16.51 19.10 14.10
N ILE A 47 -15.38 19.82 14.07
CA ILE A 47 -14.88 20.44 12.85
C ILE A 47 -14.43 19.38 11.86
N ASN A 48 -13.70 18.36 12.31
CA ASN A 48 -13.31 17.25 11.47
C ASN A 48 -14.54 16.55 10.88
N TYR A 49 -15.61 16.33 11.63
CA TYR A 49 -16.83 15.72 11.09
C TYR A 49 -17.46 16.57 9.97
N GLN A 50 -17.44 17.90 10.10
CA GLN A 50 -17.98 18.83 9.11
C GLN A 50 -17.06 19.02 7.89
N LEU A 51 -15.74 18.88 8.06
CA LEU A 51 -14.77 18.92 6.96
C LEU A 51 -14.77 17.60 6.19
N GLY A 52 -15.50 17.56 5.08
CA GLY A 52 -15.53 16.43 4.14
C GLY A 52 -14.18 16.18 3.41
N PRO A 53 -14.17 15.29 2.41
CA PRO A 53 -12.97 14.87 1.68
C PRO A 53 -12.52 15.86 0.59
N VAL A 54 -12.87 17.15 0.70
CA VAL A 54 -12.49 18.18 -0.29
C VAL A 54 -11.26 18.98 0.17
N GLU A 55 -10.72 19.80 -0.73
CA GLU A 55 -9.61 20.70 -0.45
C GLU A 55 -10.11 22.03 0.11
N TYR A 56 -9.37 22.61 1.06
CA TYR A 56 -9.72 23.88 1.72
C TYR A 56 -8.53 24.84 1.70
N PRO A 57 -8.18 25.47 0.55
CA PRO A 57 -6.97 26.29 0.42
C PRO A 57 -6.91 27.46 1.41
N GLU A 58 -8.04 28.15 1.64
CA GLU A 58 -8.10 29.28 2.58
C GLU A 58 -7.91 28.84 4.04
N LEU A 59 -8.58 27.76 4.45
CA LEU A 59 -8.39 27.18 5.78
C LEU A 59 -6.98 26.66 5.97
N THR A 60 -6.40 26.08 4.93
CA THR A 60 -5.03 25.59 4.93
C THR A 60 -4.04 26.72 5.16
N ALA A 61 -4.13 27.79 4.38
CA ALA A 61 -3.24 28.95 4.51
C ALA A 61 -3.32 29.57 5.91
N ARG A 62 -4.52 29.60 6.51
CA ARG A 62 -4.76 30.16 7.85
C ARG A 62 -4.29 29.24 8.99
N LEU A 63 -4.68 27.96 8.96
CA LEU A 63 -4.59 27.07 10.13
C LEU A 63 -3.35 26.17 10.11
N LEU A 64 -2.84 25.80 8.93
CA LEU A 64 -1.71 24.86 8.84
C LEU A 64 -0.44 25.38 9.53
N PRO A 65 -0.05 26.67 9.42
CA PRO A 65 1.10 27.18 10.17
C PRO A 65 0.93 27.02 11.69
N LYS A 66 -0.30 27.24 12.18
CA LYS A 66 -0.60 27.13 13.62
C LYS A 66 -0.49 25.70 14.11
N VAL A 67 -1.15 24.79 13.40
CA VAL A 67 -1.13 23.35 13.69
C VAL A 67 0.27 22.78 13.59
N ALA A 68 1.06 23.17 12.58
CA ALA A 68 2.44 22.73 12.43
C ALA A 68 3.33 23.16 13.62
N ALA A 69 3.15 24.37 14.14
CA ALA A 69 3.87 24.83 15.33
C ALA A 69 3.52 24.00 16.57
N ILE A 70 2.23 23.70 16.78
CA ILE A 70 1.77 22.85 17.90
C ILE A 70 2.36 21.44 17.79
N ILE A 71 2.31 20.82 16.60
CA ILE A 71 2.90 19.50 16.37
C ILE A 71 4.40 19.51 16.68
N LYS A 72 5.15 20.53 16.24
CA LYS A 72 6.58 20.65 16.55
C LYS A 72 6.85 20.77 18.05
N LYS A 73 6.03 21.52 18.79
CA LYS A 73 6.11 21.59 20.26
C LYS A 73 5.85 20.22 20.91
N CYS A 74 4.78 19.53 20.50
CA CYS A 74 4.47 18.19 21.01
C CYS A 74 5.60 17.19 20.73
N ALA A 75 6.27 17.31 19.57
CA ALA A 75 7.43 16.50 19.20
C ALA A 75 8.64 16.77 20.10
N ALA A 76 8.94 18.03 20.38
CA ALA A 76 10.04 18.42 21.27
C ALA A 76 9.79 17.93 22.71
N ALA A 77 8.57 18.11 23.22
CA ALA A 77 8.18 17.62 24.54
C ALA A 77 8.28 16.08 24.66
N ALA A 78 8.00 15.35 23.58
CA ALA A 78 8.18 13.89 23.51
C ALA A 78 9.65 13.47 23.68
N ALA A 79 10.58 14.25 23.13
CA ALA A 79 12.01 13.96 23.18
C ALA A 79 12.62 14.24 24.57
N GLU A 80 12.05 15.19 25.32
CA GLU A 80 12.58 15.65 26.60
C GLU A 80 11.93 14.96 27.82
N SER A 81 10.73 14.38 27.68
CA SER A 81 9.97 13.82 28.80
C SER A 81 10.34 12.37 29.10
N SER A 82 10.90 12.12 30.29
CA SER A 82 11.08 10.77 30.85
C SER A 82 9.82 10.22 31.53
N THR A 83 8.84 11.06 31.87
CA THR A 83 7.56 10.67 32.51
C THR A 83 6.53 11.79 32.32
N GLY A 84 5.40 11.53 31.63
CA GLY A 84 4.26 12.47 31.56
C GLY A 84 3.75 12.80 30.15
N TRP A 85 4.47 12.42 29.09
CA TRP A 85 4.05 12.65 27.71
C TRP A 85 2.71 11.94 27.39
N ARG A 86 1.75 12.71 26.86
CA ARG A 86 0.38 12.22 26.54
C ARG A 86 0.14 11.90 25.07
N GLY A 87 1.16 11.97 24.22
CA GLY A 87 0.99 11.76 22.78
C GLY A 87 0.61 13.03 22.03
N TYR A 88 0.49 12.90 20.71
CA TYR A 88 -0.20 13.91 19.91
C TYR A 88 -1.70 13.65 19.98
N PRO A 89 -2.54 14.67 20.16
CA PRO A 89 -3.99 14.47 20.10
C PRO A 89 -4.43 13.98 18.71
N PRO A 90 -5.06 12.79 18.56
CA PRO A 90 -5.46 12.27 17.26
C PRO A 90 -6.37 13.20 16.42
N PRO A 91 -7.31 13.97 17.01
CA PRO A 91 -8.11 14.93 16.24
C PRO A 91 -7.30 16.06 15.60
N LEU A 92 -6.19 16.48 16.22
CA LEU A 92 -5.24 17.45 15.65
C LEU A 92 -4.58 16.88 14.40
N ILE A 93 -4.13 15.63 14.48
CA ILE A 93 -3.48 14.93 13.36
C ILE A 93 -4.45 14.73 12.20
N THR A 94 -5.70 14.34 12.51
CA THR A 94 -6.77 14.22 11.51
C THR A 94 -7.03 15.55 10.79
N LEU A 95 -7.10 16.66 11.54
CA LEU A 95 -7.25 17.99 10.94
C LEU A 95 -6.04 18.33 10.06
N THR A 96 -4.83 18.02 10.52
CA THR A 96 -3.59 18.25 9.77
C THR A 96 -3.60 17.54 8.42
N ILE A 97 -4.00 16.26 8.39
CA ILE A 97 -4.14 15.49 7.15
C ILE A 97 -5.10 16.18 6.17
N LYS A 98 -6.21 16.75 6.67
CA LYS A 98 -7.18 17.49 5.83
C LYS A 98 -6.60 18.80 5.30
N LEU A 99 -5.92 19.56 6.15
CA LEU A 99 -5.26 20.83 5.78
C LEU A 99 -4.10 20.58 4.81
N LEU A 100 -3.45 19.41 4.85
CA LEU A 100 -2.36 19.10 3.94
C LEU A 100 -2.83 18.85 2.51
N ARG A 101 -4.08 18.44 2.26
CA ARG A 101 -4.58 18.01 0.93
C ARG A 101 -4.22 18.95 -0.24
N PRO A 102 -4.47 20.27 -0.18
CA PRO A 102 -4.17 21.17 -1.29
C PRO A 102 -2.67 21.39 -1.53
N LEU A 103 -1.79 21.08 -0.57
CA LEU A 103 -0.35 21.32 -0.75
C LEU A 103 0.25 20.36 -1.79
N PRO A 104 1.15 20.85 -2.66
CA PRO A 104 2.03 20.00 -3.45
C PRO A 104 3.05 19.29 -2.56
N PHE A 105 3.69 18.25 -3.10
CA PHE A 105 4.63 17.42 -2.34
C PHE A 105 5.82 18.22 -1.79
N THR A 106 6.43 19.07 -2.61
CA THR A 106 7.59 19.89 -2.22
C THR A 106 7.30 20.83 -1.06
N GLN A 107 6.16 21.54 -1.08
CA GLN A 107 5.76 22.41 0.02
C GLN A 107 5.44 21.62 1.30
N ALA A 108 4.87 20.41 1.17
CA ALA A 108 4.65 19.55 2.33
C ALA A 108 5.98 19.08 2.96
N LEU A 109 7.01 18.78 2.14
CA LEU A 109 8.35 18.45 2.64
C LEU A 109 9.07 19.64 3.29
N GLU A 110 8.83 20.87 2.81
CA GLU A 110 9.38 22.07 3.46
C GLU A 110 8.84 22.24 4.89
N LEU A 111 7.56 21.92 5.10
CA LEU A 111 6.92 21.96 6.42
C LEU A 111 7.38 20.80 7.32
N CYS A 112 7.53 19.62 6.73
CA CYS A 112 7.92 18.37 7.39
C CYS A 112 9.15 17.78 6.69
N GLN A 113 10.33 18.23 7.12
CA GLN A 113 11.62 17.77 6.58
C GLN A 113 11.73 16.23 6.60
N PRO A 114 12.47 15.61 5.66
CA PRO A 114 12.56 14.16 5.54
C PRO A 114 12.91 13.43 6.84
N GLU A 115 13.76 14.00 7.68
CA GLU A 115 14.22 13.43 8.95
C GLU A 115 13.07 13.31 9.97
N TYR A 116 12.19 14.30 10.00
CA TYR A 116 10.98 14.27 10.82
C TYR A 116 9.97 13.23 10.32
N LEU A 117 9.87 13.05 9.00
CA LEU A 117 9.02 12.02 8.42
C LEU A 117 9.55 10.61 8.72
N VAL A 118 10.86 10.39 8.64
CA VAL A 118 11.48 9.11 9.06
C VAL A 118 11.16 8.81 10.52
N THR A 119 11.24 9.82 11.39
CA THR A 119 10.88 9.68 12.81
C THR A 119 9.39 9.37 13.00
N ALA A 120 8.51 10.07 12.27
CA ALA A 120 7.07 9.83 12.29
C ALA A 120 6.70 8.42 11.79
N LEU A 121 7.42 7.92 10.78
CA LEU A 121 7.28 6.55 10.27
C LEU A 121 7.81 5.51 11.26
N ALA A 122 8.73 5.86 12.16
CA ALA A 122 9.19 4.97 13.23
C ALA A 122 8.24 4.93 14.43
N SER A 123 7.30 5.88 14.55
CA SER A 123 6.33 5.93 15.64
C SER A 123 5.46 4.66 15.72
N PRO A 124 5.18 4.12 16.91
CA PRO A 124 4.22 3.03 17.09
C PRO A 124 2.76 3.49 16.88
N GLU A 125 2.51 4.80 16.91
CA GLU A 125 1.18 5.39 16.83
C GLU A 125 0.68 5.44 15.37
N PRO A 126 -0.43 4.74 15.03
CA PRO A 126 -0.86 4.59 13.64
C PRO A 126 -1.24 5.93 13.00
N TYR A 127 -1.89 6.83 13.73
CA TYR A 127 -2.30 8.14 13.21
C TYR A 127 -1.10 9.04 12.84
N ILE A 128 0.07 8.85 13.49
CA ILE A 128 1.31 9.54 13.12
C ILE A 128 1.88 8.97 11.82
N ASN A 129 1.82 7.64 11.66
CA ASN A 129 2.20 7.01 10.40
C ASN A 129 1.28 7.45 9.25
N GLU A 130 -0.04 7.56 9.51
CA GLU A 130 -1.03 8.05 8.53
C GLU A 130 -0.77 9.49 8.11
N LEU A 131 -0.34 10.37 9.03
CA LEU A 131 0.11 11.73 8.69
C LEU A 131 1.32 11.72 7.76
N ALA A 132 2.34 10.91 8.08
CA ALA A 132 3.51 10.77 7.21
C ALA A 132 3.10 10.22 5.83
N PHE A 133 2.23 9.22 5.80
CA PHE A 133 1.70 8.64 4.56
C PHE A 133 0.87 9.64 3.75
N ALA A 134 0.11 10.54 4.39
CA ALA A 134 -0.63 11.60 3.69
C ALA A 134 0.30 12.59 2.97
N ILE A 135 1.53 12.79 3.48
CA ILE A 135 2.56 13.60 2.83
C ILE A 135 3.20 12.81 1.69
N LEU A 136 3.60 11.55 1.94
CA LEU A 136 4.23 10.70 0.92
C LEU A 136 3.31 10.37 -0.26
N GLU A 137 2.00 10.24 -0.02
CA GLU A 137 1.00 10.06 -1.06
C GLU A 137 1.06 11.17 -2.11
N LYS A 138 1.44 12.39 -1.73
CA LYS A 138 1.55 13.51 -2.68
C LYS A 138 2.61 13.27 -3.74
N ALA A 139 3.64 12.46 -3.45
CA ALA A 139 4.66 12.11 -4.41
C ALA A 139 4.14 11.22 -5.55
N SER A 140 2.96 10.62 -5.42
CA SER A 140 2.34 9.86 -6.51
C SER A 140 1.61 10.74 -7.55
N ARG A 141 1.59 12.07 -7.36
CA ARG A 141 0.91 13.02 -8.27
C ARG A 141 1.71 13.31 -9.53
N SER A 142 3.04 13.19 -9.50
CA SER A 142 3.89 13.44 -10.68
C SER A 142 5.17 12.59 -10.67
N PRO A 143 5.74 12.25 -11.84
CA PRO A 143 7.03 11.57 -11.91
C PRO A 143 8.18 12.34 -11.24
N SER A 144 8.13 13.68 -11.30
CA SER A 144 9.12 14.56 -10.67
C SER A 144 9.08 14.43 -9.14
N ASP A 145 7.88 14.44 -8.54
CA ASP A 145 7.75 14.29 -7.10
C ASP A 145 8.17 12.90 -6.62
N ALA A 146 7.83 11.84 -7.38
CA ALA A 146 8.32 10.49 -7.12
C ALA A 146 9.86 10.42 -7.16
N SER A 147 10.50 11.16 -8.08
CA SER A 147 11.97 11.25 -8.16
C SER A 147 12.58 11.99 -6.97
N ILE A 148 11.91 13.01 -6.44
CA ILE A 148 12.31 13.70 -5.21
C ILE A 148 12.26 12.73 -4.04
N LEU A 149 11.16 11.96 -3.89
CA LEU A 149 11.04 10.93 -2.86
C LEU A 149 12.14 9.86 -2.99
N ALA A 150 12.42 9.39 -4.21
CA ALA A 150 13.47 8.40 -4.48
C ALA A 150 14.87 8.89 -4.08
N SER A 151 15.08 10.20 -4.06
CA SER A 151 16.36 10.85 -3.74
C SER A 151 16.47 11.27 -2.28
N ALA A 152 15.34 11.26 -1.53
CA ALA A 152 15.32 11.61 -0.11
C ALA A 152 15.96 10.48 0.73
N PRO A 153 17.09 10.74 1.44
CA PRO A 153 17.81 9.70 2.16
C PRO A 153 16.96 9.03 3.24
N GLY A 154 16.86 7.69 3.22
CA GLY A 154 16.19 6.88 4.24
C GLY A 154 14.66 6.97 4.28
N LEU A 155 14.05 7.93 3.56
CA LEU A 155 12.62 8.18 3.63
C LEU A 155 11.81 7.08 2.93
N LEU A 156 12.25 6.65 1.75
CA LEU A 156 11.61 5.55 1.03
C LEU A 156 11.74 4.24 1.82
N GLU A 157 12.91 3.97 2.40
CA GLU A 157 13.17 2.80 3.25
C GLU A 157 12.26 2.80 4.48
N ALA A 158 12.17 3.93 5.19
CA ALA A 158 11.31 4.06 6.38
C ALA A 158 9.82 3.86 6.03
N PHE A 159 9.38 4.35 4.87
CA PHE A 159 8.02 4.15 4.38
C PHE A 159 7.73 2.66 4.16
N LEU A 160 8.60 1.97 3.43
CA LEU A 160 8.43 0.55 3.10
C LEU A 160 8.50 -0.34 4.34
N ASP A 161 9.42 -0.03 5.25
CA ASP A 161 9.55 -0.70 6.53
C ASP A 161 8.28 -0.58 7.36
N ARG A 162 7.75 0.64 7.51
CA ARG A 162 6.49 0.87 8.25
C ARG A 162 5.30 0.21 7.57
N TRP A 163 5.21 0.27 6.25
CA TRP A 163 4.13 -0.37 5.50
C TRP A 163 4.06 -1.89 5.75
N LEU A 164 5.19 -2.58 5.79
CA LEU A 164 5.22 -4.03 6.02
C LEU A 164 5.11 -4.41 7.51
N SER A 165 5.71 -3.62 8.40
CA SER A 165 5.82 -3.97 9.83
C SER A 165 4.66 -3.49 10.71
N SER A 166 3.83 -2.54 10.26
CA SER A 166 2.75 -2.01 11.10
C SER A 166 1.66 -3.06 11.38
N PRO A 167 1.17 -3.21 12.62
CA PRO A 167 0.01 -4.04 12.91
C PRO A 167 -1.31 -3.36 12.53
N ALA A 168 -1.31 -2.04 12.29
CA ALA A 168 -2.51 -1.30 11.97
C ALA A 168 -2.97 -1.54 10.52
N VAL A 169 -4.24 -1.94 10.36
CA VAL A 169 -4.85 -2.22 9.04
C VAL A 169 -4.86 -0.97 8.15
N SER A 170 -5.16 0.21 8.72
CA SER A 170 -5.19 1.48 7.99
C SER A 170 -3.85 1.79 7.33
N VAL A 171 -2.75 1.68 8.10
CA VAL A 171 -1.38 1.87 7.62
C VAL A 171 -1.04 0.84 6.53
N GLY A 172 -1.34 -0.44 6.76
CA GLY A 172 -1.11 -1.48 5.76
C GLY A 172 -1.81 -1.20 4.42
N HIS A 173 -3.11 -0.89 4.47
CA HIS A 173 -3.91 -0.62 3.28
C HIS A 173 -3.47 0.66 2.56
N GLN A 174 -3.20 1.74 3.30
CA GLN A 174 -2.73 2.99 2.72
C GLN A 174 -1.35 2.82 2.07
N GLY A 175 -0.46 2.01 2.66
CA GLY A 175 0.86 1.73 2.10
C GLY A 175 0.79 0.97 0.77
N VAL A 176 -0.06 -0.06 0.64
CA VAL A 176 -0.29 -0.77 -0.64
C VAL A 176 -0.72 0.22 -1.73
N ARG A 177 -1.69 1.09 -1.40
CA ARG A 177 -2.20 2.11 -2.32
C ARG A 177 -1.11 3.11 -2.74
N ILE A 178 -0.41 3.70 -1.78
CA ILE A 178 0.64 4.69 -2.03
C ILE A 178 1.77 4.09 -2.86
N LEU A 179 2.29 2.93 -2.48
CA LEU A 179 3.40 2.30 -3.19
C LEU A 179 2.99 1.94 -4.63
N GLY A 180 1.79 1.40 -4.82
CA GLY A 180 1.27 1.12 -6.15
C GLY A 180 1.13 2.39 -7.00
N ASP A 181 0.58 3.47 -6.43
CA ASP A 181 0.40 4.73 -7.14
C ASP A 181 1.75 5.41 -7.46
N LEU A 182 2.73 5.32 -6.56
CA LEU A 182 4.11 5.78 -6.78
C LEU A 182 4.77 5.01 -7.93
N LEU A 183 4.69 3.68 -7.94
CA LEU A 183 5.30 2.86 -8.97
C LEU A 183 4.59 3.00 -10.32
N ASP A 184 3.28 3.25 -10.32
CA ASP A 184 2.57 3.55 -11.56
C ASP A 184 3.02 4.89 -12.16
N VAL A 185 2.95 5.98 -11.38
CA VAL A 185 3.35 7.31 -11.86
C VAL A 185 4.82 7.35 -12.28
N ASP A 186 5.69 6.62 -11.59
CA ASP A 186 7.12 6.54 -11.89
C ASP A 186 7.48 5.50 -12.96
N SER A 187 6.55 4.64 -13.40
CA SER A 187 6.88 3.57 -14.36
C SER A 187 7.42 4.15 -15.68
N PRO A 188 8.61 3.71 -16.14
CA PRO A 188 9.22 4.22 -17.37
C PRO A 188 8.54 3.65 -18.63
N LEU A 189 7.65 2.67 -18.47
CA LEU A 189 6.94 2.02 -19.56
C LEU A 189 5.60 2.71 -19.83
N SER A 190 5.09 2.54 -21.05
CA SER A 190 3.74 2.98 -21.41
C SER A 190 2.69 2.29 -20.55
N GLN A 191 1.59 2.98 -20.26
CA GLN A 191 0.54 2.42 -19.42
C GLN A 191 -0.24 1.35 -20.19
N PRO A 192 -0.46 0.17 -19.60
CA PRO A 192 -1.31 -0.83 -20.21
C PRO A 192 -2.77 -0.35 -20.23
N VAL A 193 -3.51 -0.80 -21.24
CA VAL A 193 -4.89 -0.38 -21.46
C VAL A 193 -5.84 -1.43 -20.90
N PHE A 194 -6.63 -1.03 -19.91
CA PHE A 194 -7.67 -1.88 -19.30
C PHE A 194 -9.02 -1.17 -19.42
N THR A 195 -10.08 -1.95 -19.67
CA THR A 195 -11.46 -1.49 -19.46
C THR A 195 -11.75 -1.38 -17.96
N ASP A 196 -12.81 -0.66 -17.59
CA ASP A 196 -13.17 -0.52 -16.17
C ASP A 196 -13.61 -1.86 -15.56
N ASP A 197 -14.32 -2.70 -16.32
CA ASP A 197 -14.68 -4.06 -15.90
C ASP A 197 -13.44 -4.92 -15.62
N GLN A 198 -12.39 -4.81 -16.44
CA GLN A 198 -11.14 -5.56 -16.25
C GLN A 198 -10.34 -5.04 -15.03
N LYS A 199 -10.31 -3.73 -14.81
CA LYS A 199 -9.69 -3.15 -13.60
C LYS A 199 -10.39 -3.65 -12.34
N GLN A 200 -11.73 -3.71 -12.36
CA GLN A 200 -12.51 -4.21 -11.25
C GLN A 200 -12.30 -5.72 -11.02
N ALA A 201 -12.33 -6.52 -12.10
CA ALA A 201 -12.17 -7.97 -12.02
C ALA A 201 -10.82 -8.40 -11.40
N TYR A 202 -9.75 -7.68 -11.73
CA TYR A 202 -8.40 -8.04 -11.28
C TYR A 202 -7.86 -7.14 -10.16
N ASP A 203 -8.68 -6.22 -9.63
CA ASP A 203 -8.29 -5.24 -8.62
C ASP A 203 -7.06 -4.40 -9.05
N ILE A 204 -7.00 -4.06 -10.34
CA ILE A 204 -5.90 -3.31 -10.96
C ILE A 204 -6.25 -1.83 -10.95
N ARG A 205 -5.75 -1.12 -9.94
CA ARG A 205 -5.80 0.34 -9.88
C ARG A 205 -4.67 0.93 -10.72
N LEU A 206 -5.01 1.77 -11.70
CA LEU A 206 -4.04 2.50 -12.51
C LEU A 206 -4.25 4.02 -12.41
N VAL A 207 -3.18 4.77 -12.13
CA VAL A 207 -3.15 6.23 -12.07
C VAL A 207 -3.14 6.77 -13.49
N ARG A 208 -3.99 7.73 -13.84
CA ARG A 208 -3.97 8.31 -15.19
C ARG A 208 -2.68 9.11 -15.41
N ARG A 209 -1.85 8.71 -16.37
CA ARG A 209 -0.55 9.36 -16.66
C ARG A 209 -0.63 10.20 -17.94
N ALA A 210 -0.07 11.41 -17.88
CA ALA A 210 0.10 12.26 -19.07
C ALA A 210 1.40 11.95 -19.84
N ALA A 211 2.40 11.38 -19.17
CA ALA A 211 3.69 11.00 -19.72
C ALA A 211 4.25 9.78 -18.97
N GLN A 212 5.28 9.15 -19.53
CA GLN A 212 6.04 8.09 -18.86
C GLN A 212 6.79 8.64 -17.64
N GLY A 213 6.99 7.79 -16.64
CA GLY A 213 7.73 8.13 -15.43
C GLY A 213 9.25 8.05 -15.61
N HIS A 214 10.00 8.45 -14.58
CA HIS A 214 11.47 8.47 -14.62
C HIS A 214 12.13 7.16 -14.17
N GLY A 215 11.35 6.18 -13.68
CA GLY A 215 11.82 4.91 -13.15
C GLY A 215 12.77 5.07 -11.96
N ALA A 216 12.69 6.16 -11.21
CA ALA A 216 13.57 6.43 -10.08
C ALA A 216 13.28 5.49 -8.89
N ILE A 217 12.00 5.33 -8.53
CA ILE A 217 11.53 4.42 -7.50
C ILE A 217 11.71 2.96 -7.98
N TRP A 218 11.39 2.66 -9.24
CA TRP A 218 11.61 1.33 -9.80
C TRP A 218 13.07 0.87 -9.67
N ARG A 219 14.03 1.72 -10.02
CA ARG A 219 15.46 1.41 -9.88
C ARG A 219 15.89 1.22 -8.43
N ARG A 220 15.33 1.98 -7.49
CA ARG A 220 15.60 1.81 -6.04
C ARG A 220 15.06 0.49 -5.52
N LEU A 221 13.86 0.09 -5.93
CA LEU A 221 13.24 -1.15 -5.44
C LEU A 221 13.79 -2.41 -6.08
N PHE A 222 14.05 -2.39 -7.38
CA PHE A 222 14.30 -3.60 -8.20
C PHE A 222 15.62 -3.57 -8.96
N GLY A 223 16.45 -2.54 -8.77
CA GLY A 223 17.79 -2.44 -9.37
C GLY A 223 18.83 -3.34 -8.71
N GLY A 224 20.12 -3.07 -8.94
CA GLY A 224 21.22 -3.92 -8.47
C GLY A 224 21.32 -4.05 -6.94
N GLU A 225 21.12 -2.95 -6.20
CA GLU A 225 21.01 -2.93 -4.74
C GLU A 225 19.54 -2.83 -4.32
N ALA A 226 18.70 -3.74 -4.84
CA ALA A 226 17.26 -3.73 -4.67
C ALA A 226 16.83 -3.64 -3.19
N LEU A 227 16.21 -2.52 -2.83
CA LEU A 227 15.61 -2.33 -1.50
C LEU A 227 14.55 -3.38 -1.18
N CYS A 228 13.85 -3.90 -2.20
CA CYS A 228 12.82 -4.91 -2.01
C CYS A 228 13.38 -6.18 -1.34
N TRP A 229 14.56 -6.65 -1.74
CA TRP A 229 15.19 -7.81 -1.11
C TRP A 229 15.66 -7.54 0.31
N GLN A 230 16.20 -6.34 0.56
CA GLN A 230 16.59 -5.93 1.91
C GLN A 230 15.38 -5.93 2.86
N LEU A 231 14.21 -5.47 2.38
CA LEU A 231 12.97 -5.46 3.13
C LEU A 231 12.42 -6.86 3.38
N LEU A 232 12.43 -7.74 2.37
CA LEU A 232 12.01 -9.13 2.54
C LEU A 232 12.90 -9.86 3.54
N HIS A 233 14.23 -9.66 3.46
CA HIS A 233 15.15 -10.20 4.45
C HIS A 233 14.88 -9.65 5.85
N LYS A 234 14.66 -8.33 5.97
CA LYS A 234 14.32 -7.70 7.25
C LYS A 234 13.00 -8.26 7.81
N MET A 235 12.00 -8.45 6.99
CA MET A 235 10.72 -9.06 7.37
C MET A 235 10.92 -10.49 7.89
N ASP A 236 11.71 -11.31 7.19
CA ASP A 236 12.02 -12.68 7.63
C ASP A 236 12.79 -12.69 8.97
N THR A 237 13.67 -11.72 9.21
CA THR A 237 14.36 -11.59 10.50
C THR A 237 13.45 -11.10 11.62
N ALA A 238 12.54 -10.15 11.34
CA ALA A 238 11.62 -9.59 12.31
C ALA A 238 10.49 -10.56 12.67
N PHE A 239 10.02 -11.33 11.69
CA PHE A 239 8.93 -12.28 11.83
C PHE A 239 9.35 -13.67 11.33
N PRO A 240 10.22 -14.39 12.04
CA PRO A 240 10.85 -15.61 11.54
C PRO A 240 9.89 -16.79 11.40
N ALA A 241 9.88 -17.48 10.25
CA ALA A 241 8.99 -18.60 9.90
C ALA A 241 8.80 -19.64 11.02
N SER A 242 9.85 -19.92 11.78
CA SER A 242 9.88 -20.87 12.89
C SER A 242 9.23 -20.39 14.20
N SER A 243 8.79 -19.13 14.27
CA SER A 243 8.16 -18.58 15.47
C SER A 243 6.85 -19.27 15.79
N THR A 244 6.64 -19.62 17.06
CA THR A 244 5.37 -20.14 17.59
C THR A 244 4.53 -19.05 18.25
N ASP A 245 5.02 -17.82 18.33
CA ASP A 245 4.27 -16.69 18.87
C ASP A 245 3.19 -16.26 17.86
N GLN A 246 1.93 -16.36 18.29
CA GLN A 246 0.77 -16.04 17.45
C GLN A 246 0.76 -14.60 16.93
N SER A 247 1.29 -13.64 17.70
CA SER A 247 1.38 -12.25 17.26
C SER A 247 2.38 -12.09 16.12
N VAL A 248 3.53 -12.78 16.21
CA VAL A 248 4.58 -12.78 15.18
C VAL A 248 4.10 -13.51 13.93
N VAL A 249 3.39 -14.63 14.09
CA VAL A 249 2.79 -15.37 12.97
C VAL A 249 1.76 -14.50 12.26
N ALA A 250 0.83 -13.87 12.99
CA ALA A 250 -0.17 -12.98 12.40
C ALA A 250 0.48 -11.79 11.67
N GLN A 251 1.51 -11.17 12.26
CA GLN A 251 2.20 -10.05 11.64
C GLN A 251 2.93 -10.46 10.36
N ARG A 252 3.51 -11.67 10.31
CA ARG A 252 4.07 -12.23 9.07
C ARG A 252 3.00 -12.38 8.00
N SER A 253 1.87 -13.01 8.33
CA SER A 253 0.78 -13.21 7.37
C SER A 253 0.25 -11.87 6.85
N PHE A 254 0.14 -10.83 7.69
CA PHE A 254 -0.21 -9.47 7.24
C PHE A 254 0.82 -8.86 6.29
N ALA A 255 2.11 -8.99 6.56
CA ALA A 255 3.15 -8.47 5.69
C ALA A 255 3.17 -9.19 4.33
N GLN A 256 3.03 -10.51 4.34
CA GLN A 256 2.92 -11.35 3.14
C GLN A 256 1.68 -10.98 2.31
N ASP A 257 0.51 -10.87 2.94
CA ASP A 257 -0.74 -10.45 2.29
C ASP A 257 -0.59 -9.08 1.60
N ARG A 258 0.00 -8.09 2.29
CA ARG A 258 0.24 -6.76 1.73
C ARG A 258 1.14 -6.81 0.49
N PHE A 259 2.18 -7.64 0.53
CA PHE A 259 3.08 -7.81 -0.62
C PHE A 259 2.36 -8.46 -1.80
N LEU A 260 1.61 -9.55 -1.56
CA LEU A 260 0.86 -10.25 -2.60
C LEU A 260 -0.20 -9.37 -3.26
N ARG A 261 -0.91 -8.53 -2.48
CA ARG A 261 -1.91 -7.58 -3.03
C ARG A 261 -1.33 -6.60 -4.05
N LEU A 262 -0.05 -6.26 -3.91
CA LEU A 262 0.61 -5.32 -4.81
C LEU A 262 1.11 -6.00 -6.10
N LEU A 263 1.45 -7.30 -6.00
CA LEU A 263 2.20 -8.02 -7.03
C LEU A 263 1.53 -8.03 -8.42
N PRO A 264 0.21 -8.31 -8.58
CA PRO A 264 -0.44 -8.25 -9.90
C PRO A 264 -0.31 -6.88 -10.57
N ARG A 265 -0.50 -5.80 -9.80
CA ARG A 265 -0.37 -4.42 -10.29
C ARG A 265 1.06 -4.14 -10.75
N LEU A 266 2.08 -4.56 -10.00
CA LEU A 266 3.48 -4.36 -10.39
C LEU A 266 3.86 -5.14 -11.64
N ALA A 267 3.40 -6.39 -11.75
CA ALA A 267 3.69 -7.24 -12.88
C ALA A 267 3.13 -6.67 -14.19
N VAL A 268 1.94 -6.07 -14.11
CA VAL A 268 1.31 -5.35 -15.24
C VAL A 268 2.07 -4.07 -15.61
N LEU A 269 2.67 -3.38 -14.63
CA LEU A 269 3.41 -2.13 -14.88
C LEU A 269 4.81 -2.36 -15.44
N ASP A 270 5.56 -3.34 -14.92
CA ASP A 270 6.89 -3.73 -15.41
C ASP A 270 7.26 -5.15 -14.94
N PHE A 271 6.72 -6.15 -15.63
CA PHE A 271 7.02 -7.57 -15.40
C PHE A 271 8.52 -7.85 -15.40
N ALA A 272 9.24 -7.25 -16.35
CA ALA A 272 10.63 -7.56 -16.59
C ALA A 272 11.55 -7.09 -15.46
N SER A 273 11.20 -5.99 -14.78
CA SER A 273 11.92 -5.55 -13.59
C SER A 273 11.72 -6.50 -12.40
N LEU A 274 10.53 -7.09 -12.23
CA LEU A 274 10.30 -8.11 -11.20
C LEU A 274 11.05 -9.41 -11.51
N ASP A 275 11.12 -9.79 -12.78
CA ASP A 275 11.80 -11.01 -13.22
C ASP A 275 13.33 -10.89 -13.18
N ARG A 276 13.88 -9.72 -13.52
CA ARG A 276 15.33 -9.48 -13.44
C ARG A 276 15.85 -9.24 -12.02
N SER A 277 15.00 -8.75 -11.12
CA SER A 277 15.35 -8.56 -9.71
C SER A 277 15.53 -9.94 -9.07
N THR A 278 16.78 -10.36 -8.88
CA THR A 278 17.09 -11.73 -8.45
C THR A 278 17.94 -11.75 -7.19
N THR A 279 17.80 -12.83 -6.41
CA THR A 279 18.64 -13.10 -5.24
C THR A 279 18.92 -14.60 -5.12
N GLN A 280 19.90 -14.97 -4.31
CA GLN A 280 20.11 -16.37 -3.92
C GLN A 280 19.28 -16.68 -2.68
N LEU A 281 18.47 -17.75 -2.72
CA LEU A 281 17.64 -18.18 -1.59
C LEU A 281 18.48 -18.56 -0.34
N SER A 282 19.69 -19.03 -0.58
CA SER A 282 20.66 -19.42 0.44
C SER A 282 22.07 -19.31 -0.13
N PRO A 283 23.12 -19.19 0.70
CA PRO A 283 24.50 -19.16 0.21
C PRO A 283 24.80 -20.39 -0.66
N GLY A 284 25.07 -20.17 -1.95
CA GLY A 284 25.32 -21.25 -2.93
C GLY A 284 24.06 -21.95 -3.47
N GLY A 285 22.87 -21.50 -3.08
CA GLY A 285 21.58 -21.99 -3.59
C GLY A 285 21.21 -21.42 -4.96
N PRO A 286 20.05 -21.82 -5.51
CA PRO A 286 19.57 -21.31 -6.79
C PRO A 286 19.25 -19.81 -6.70
N THR A 287 19.57 -19.11 -7.77
CA THR A 287 19.13 -17.73 -7.99
C THR A 287 17.66 -17.75 -8.41
N VAL A 288 16.83 -16.97 -7.72
CA VAL A 288 15.40 -16.83 -8.02
C VAL A 288 15.08 -15.36 -8.27
N SER A 289 14.12 -15.10 -9.16
CA SER A 289 13.56 -13.75 -9.32
C SER A 289 12.63 -13.41 -8.17
N LEU A 290 12.35 -12.12 -8.01
CA LEU A 290 11.43 -11.62 -7.00
C LEU A 290 10.03 -12.18 -7.21
N LEU A 291 9.60 -12.25 -8.47
CA LEU A 291 8.30 -12.84 -8.82
C LEU A 291 8.24 -14.32 -8.45
N THR A 292 9.28 -15.10 -8.78
CA THR A 292 9.36 -16.51 -8.40
C THR A 292 9.39 -16.70 -6.89
N PHE A 293 10.15 -15.88 -6.17
CA PHE A 293 10.17 -15.89 -4.71
C PHE A 293 8.79 -15.62 -4.11
N ALA A 294 8.15 -14.52 -4.53
CA ALA A 294 6.85 -14.11 -4.02
C ALA A 294 5.76 -15.17 -4.23
N VAL A 295 5.79 -15.85 -5.38
CA VAL A 295 4.77 -16.85 -5.73
C VAL A 295 5.07 -18.22 -5.13
N LEU A 296 6.32 -18.67 -5.09
CA LEU A 296 6.62 -20.05 -4.71
C LEU A 296 7.11 -20.22 -3.27
N PHE A 297 7.72 -19.19 -2.69
CA PHE A 297 8.50 -19.32 -1.45
C PHE A 297 8.07 -18.36 -0.33
N LEU A 298 7.42 -17.23 -0.66
CA LEU A 298 7.04 -16.22 0.33
C LEU A 298 6.00 -16.71 1.34
N VAL A 299 5.08 -17.59 0.92
CA VAL A 299 3.91 -18.01 1.72
C VAL A 299 4.00 -19.49 2.09
N ASP A 300 3.73 -19.81 3.36
CA ASP A 300 3.49 -21.19 3.79
C ASP A 300 2.07 -21.63 3.45
N ARG A 301 1.92 -22.16 2.23
CA ARG A 301 0.64 -22.64 1.69
C ARG A 301 0.07 -23.87 2.42
N ARG A 302 0.91 -24.59 3.19
CA ARG A 302 0.49 -25.84 3.86
C ARG A 302 0.13 -25.61 5.32
N GLY A 303 0.85 -24.72 5.99
CA GLY A 303 0.64 -24.40 7.40
C GLY A 303 -0.41 -23.32 7.65
N ASP A 304 -0.68 -22.44 6.67
CA ASP A 304 -1.64 -21.34 6.80
C ASP A 304 -2.68 -21.37 5.66
N ALA A 305 -3.84 -21.96 5.96
CA ALA A 305 -4.93 -22.12 5.00
C ALA A 305 -5.50 -20.77 4.52
N LEU A 306 -5.51 -19.74 5.38
CA LEU A 306 -6.02 -18.42 4.98
C LEU A 306 -5.04 -17.78 3.99
N MET A 307 -3.74 -17.86 4.26
CA MET A 307 -2.72 -17.37 3.34
C MET A 307 -2.66 -18.15 2.03
N HIS A 308 -2.97 -19.46 2.04
CA HIS A 308 -3.14 -20.24 0.81
C HIS A 308 -4.25 -19.68 -0.08
N LEU A 309 -5.41 -19.34 0.50
CA LEU A 309 -6.51 -18.71 -0.24
C LEU A 309 -6.14 -17.31 -0.76
N THR A 310 -5.45 -16.49 0.05
CA THR A 310 -4.94 -15.19 -0.38
C THR A 310 -3.96 -15.32 -1.55
N TRP A 311 -3.10 -16.34 -1.50
CA TRP A 311 -2.17 -16.63 -2.59
C TRP A 311 -2.89 -17.09 -3.86
N ILE A 312 -3.93 -17.93 -3.76
CA ILE A 312 -4.76 -18.31 -4.92
C ILE A 312 -5.41 -17.07 -5.55
N ASP A 313 -6.03 -16.20 -4.76
CA ASP A 313 -6.61 -14.94 -5.23
C ASP A 313 -5.57 -14.06 -5.95
N CYS A 314 -4.37 -13.93 -5.36
CA CYS A 314 -3.24 -13.24 -6.00
C CYS A 314 -2.87 -13.86 -7.35
N MET A 315 -2.83 -15.19 -7.44
CA MET A 315 -2.49 -15.88 -8.69
C MET A 315 -3.57 -15.70 -9.76
N GLN A 316 -4.86 -15.72 -9.40
CA GLN A 316 -5.95 -15.43 -10.34
C GLN A 316 -5.85 -14.00 -10.88
N LYS A 317 -5.62 -13.02 -10.01
CA LYS A 317 -5.41 -11.61 -10.39
C LYS A 317 -4.19 -11.45 -11.30
N LEU A 318 -3.06 -12.07 -10.94
CA LEU A 318 -1.82 -12.01 -11.71
C LEU A 318 -2.00 -12.60 -13.12
N VAL A 319 -2.52 -13.82 -13.21
CA VAL A 319 -2.73 -14.53 -14.49
C VAL A 319 -3.77 -13.80 -15.34
N GLY A 320 -4.87 -13.34 -14.74
CA GLY A 320 -5.94 -12.63 -15.43
C GLY A 320 -5.49 -11.25 -15.94
N ALA A 321 -4.75 -10.49 -15.14
CA ALA A 321 -4.30 -9.15 -15.51
C ALA A 321 -3.19 -9.17 -16.57
N LEU A 322 -2.25 -10.12 -16.52
CA LEU A 322 -1.17 -10.23 -17.50
C LEU A 322 -1.64 -10.69 -18.89
N ARG A 323 -2.83 -11.30 -18.98
CA ARG A 323 -3.53 -11.55 -20.26
C ARG A 323 -3.87 -10.24 -20.98
N VAL A 324 -4.32 -9.24 -20.22
CA VAL A 324 -4.84 -7.96 -20.75
C VAL A 324 -3.70 -6.99 -21.03
N ALA A 325 -2.65 -6.99 -20.20
CA ALA A 325 -1.55 -6.04 -20.31
C ALA A 325 -0.63 -6.21 -21.54
N ASP A 326 -1.02 -7.02 -22.53
CA ASP A 326 -0.27 -7.36 -23.76
C ASP A 326 1.19 -7.69 -23.46
N THR A 327 1.37 -8.74 -22.67
CA THR A 327 2.66 -9.02 -22.08
C THR A 327 3.57 -9.76 -23.08
N ALA A 328 4.84 -9.34 -23.14
CA ALA A 328 5.84 -9.97 -23.99
C ALA A 328 5.96 -11.48 -23.70
N LYS A 329 6.36 -12.30 -24.68
CA LYS A 329 6.57 -13.76 -24.55
C LYS A 329 7.23 -14.22 -23.25
N LEU A 330 8.12 -13.40 -22.69
CA LEU A 330 8.77 -13.62 -21.38
C LEU A 330 7.77 -13.89 -20.24
N SER A 331 6.66 -13.14 -20.17
CA SER A 331 5.65 -13.30 -19.12
C SER A 331 4.94 -14.66 -19.20
N VAL A 332 4.64 -15.13 -20.42
CA VAL A 332 3.93 -16.41 -20.65
C VAL A 332 4.78 -17.57 -20.17
N ASP A 333 6.06 -17.60 -20.55
CA ASP A 333 6.97 -18.67 -20.16
C ASP A 333 7.23 -18.66 -18.64
N ALA A 334 7.38 -17.48 -18.05
CA ALA A 334 7.52 -17.32 -16.61
C ALA A 334 6.25 -17.74 -15.85
N LEU A 335 5.06 -17.26 -16.24
CA LEU A 335 3.79 -17.68 -15.62
C LEU A 335 3.57 -19.19 -15.74
N ARG A 336 3.88 -19.77 -16.90
CA ARG A 336 3.79 -21.22 -17.10
C ARG A 336 4.72 -21.97 -16.14
N ALA A 337 5.94 -21.48 -15.94
CA ALA A 337 6.84 -22.05 -14.96
C ALA A 337 6.28 -21.92 -13.53
N LEU A 338 5.78 -20.75 -13.15
CA LEU A 338 5.22 -20.50 -11.82
C LEU A 338 4.02 -21.41 -11.52
N VAL A 339 3.04 -21.51 -12.43
CA VAL A 339 1.87 -22.37 -12.23
C VAL A 339 2.26 -23.83 -12.15
N ARG A 340 3.20 -24.27 -13.00
CA ARG A 340 3.71 -25.65 -12.99
C ARG A 340 4.47 -25.97 -11.69
N ASP A 341 5.35 -25.08 -11.26
CA ASP A 341 6.25 -25.30 -10.13
C ASP A 341 5.54 -25.07 -8.79
N ALA A 342 4.42 -24.34 -8.78
CA ALA A 342 3.53 -24.26 -7.64
C ALA A 342 2.92 -25.63 -7.28
N ASP A 343 2.70 -26.50 -8.28
CA ASP A 343 2.18 -27.87 -8.16
C ASP A 343 1.00 -27.98 -7.18
N ASP A 344 -0.01 -27.12 -7.40
CA ASP A 344 -1.15 -26.95 -6.51
C ASP A 344 -2.47 -27.21 -7.26
N THR A 345 -3.19 -28.26 -6.84
CA THR A 345 -4.43 -28.68 -7.49
C THR A 345 -5.55 -27.66 -7.32
N GLN A 346 -5.63 -27.00 -6.15
CA GLN A 346 -6.67 -26.03 -5.88
C GLN A 346 -6.46 -24.78 -6.74
N LEU A 347 -5.23 -24.28 -6.84
CA LEU A 347 -4.89 -23.22 -7.78
C LEU A 347 -5.30 -23.61 -9.20
N PHE A 348 -4.92 -24.82 -9.63
CA PHE A 348 -5.18 -25.27 -10.98
C PHE A 348 -6.68 -25.32 -11.31
N ASP A 349 -7.48 -25.91 -10.42
CA ASP A 349 -8.94 -25.98 -10.55
C ASP A 349 -9.57 -24.59 -10.54
N THR A 350 -9.10 -23.71 -9.66
CA THR A 350 -9.56 -22.33 -9.56
C THR A 350 -9.25 -21.52 -10.83
N LEU A 351 -8.05 -21.65 -11.40
CA LEU A 351 -7.68 -21.01 -12.66
C LEU A 351 -8.58 -21.51 -13.80
N TRP A 352 -8.79 -22.83 -13.90
CA TRP A 352 -9.63 -23.41 -14.94
C TRP A 352 -11.13 -23.13 -14.79
N GLY A 353 -11.58 -22.72 -13.60
CA GLY A 353 -12.93 -22.21 -13.36
C GLY A 353 -13.11 -20.73 -13.70
N MET A 354 -12.05 -19.97 -14.00
CA MET A 354 -12.16 -18.54 -14.32
C MET A 354 -13.02 -18.21 -15.55
N PRO A 355 -12.97 -18.95 -16.68
CA PRO A 355 -13.76 -18.62 -17.87
C PRO A 355 -15.27 -18.58 -17.61
N ASP A 356 -15.76 -19.44 -16.72
CA ASP A 356 -17.18 -19.54 -16.36
C ASP A 356 -17.57 -18.62 -15.20
N ASN A 357 -16.59 -17.92 -14.60
CA ASN A 357 -16.81 -17.04 -13.46
C ASN A 357 -16.84 -15.57 -13.88
N LEU A 358 -18.04 -14.98 -13.85
CA LEU A 358 -18.29 -13.58 -14.21
C LEU A 358 -17.56 -12.55 -13.33
N ILE A 359 -17.05 -12.95 -12.16
CA ILE A 359 -16.20 -12.09 -11.32
C ILE A 359 -14.83 -11.87 -11.99
N TRP A 360 -14.29 -12.93 -12.61
CA TRP A 360 -12.93 -12.95 -13.13
C TRP A 360 -12.83 -12.75 -14.64
N THR A 361 -13.92 -13.03 -15.35
CA THR A 361 -13.97 -12.96 -16.80
C THR A 361 -15.15 -12.09 -17.21
N PRO A 362 -14.91 -10.88 -17.76
CA PRO A 362 -15.96 -10.03 -18.29
C PRO A 362 -16.80 -10.76 -19.34
N LEU A 363 -18.06 -10.33 -19.49
CA LEU A 363 -19.00 -10.92 -20.44
C LEU A 363 -18.43 -10.92 -21.87
N GLY A 364 -18.44 -12.08 -22.51
CA GLY A 364 -17.91 -12.27 -23.87
C GLY A 364 -16.41 -12.58 -23.95
N GLU A 365 -15.68 -12.61 -22.83
CA GLU A 365 -14.24 -12.92 -22.82
C GLU A 365 -13.91 -14.38 -22.48
N ALA A 366 -14.90 -15.23 -22.21
CA ALA A 366 -14.71 -16.63 -21.77
C ALA A 366 -13.77 -17.44 -22.68
N ASP A 367 -14.00 -17.42 -23.99
CA ASP A 367 -13.19 -18.15 -24.96
C ASP A 367 -11.73 -17.65 -24.98
N THR A 368 -11.53 -16.33 -24.83
CA THR A 368 -10.19 -15.73 -24.78
C THR A 368 -9.45 -16.08 -23.50
N MET A 369 -10.15 -16.10 -22.36
CA MET A 369 -9.60 -16.56 -21.09
C MET A 369 -9.22 -18.05 -21.18
N GLN A 370 -10.07 -18.88 -21.78
CA GLN A 370 -9.79 -20.29 -21.94
C GLN A 370 -8.57 -20.55 -22.85
N ALA A 371 -8.44 -19.79 -23.95
CA ALA A 371 -7.26 -19.86 -24.81
C ALA A 371 -5.98 -19.46 -24.06
N TRP A 372 -6.02 -18.36 -23.30
CA TRP A 372 -4.92 -17.92 -22.45
C TRP A 372 -4.49 -18.98 -21.44
N LEU A 373 -5.44 -19.59 -20.72
CA LEU A 373 -5.15 -20.63 -19.74
C LEU A 373 -4.52 -21.89 -20.36
N ARG A 374 -4.84 -22.23 -21.62
CA ARG A 374 -4.13 -23.32 -22.31
C ARG A 374 -2.65 -23.03 -22.49
N GLU A 375 -2.27 -21.76 -22.62
CA GLU A 375 -0.88 -21.35 -22.78
C GLU A 375 -0.12 -21.32 -21.46
N VAL A 376 -0.70 -20.73 -20.40
CA VAL A 376 -0.01 -20.51 -19.12
C VAL A 376 -0.26 -21.58 -18.07
N ALA A 377 -1.36 -22.32 -18.15
CA ALA A 377 -1.73 -23.38 -17.23
C ALA A 377 -2.19 -24.63 -17.98
N PRO A 378 -1.38 -25.19 -18.90
CA PRO A 378 -1.79 -26.33 -19.71
C PRO A 378 -2.18 -27.49 -18.78
N ARG A 379 -3.38 -28.06 -19.00
CA ARG A 379 -3.73 -29.34 -18.39
C ARG A 379 -2.63 -30.31 -18.76
N ARG A 380 -1.90 -30.80 -17.75
CA ARG A 380 -1.02 -31.95 -17.94
C ARG A 380 -1.92 -32.99 -18.60
N ALA A 381 -1.70 -33.26 -19.88
CA ALA A 381 -2.19 -34.50 -20.45
C ALA A 381 -1.69 -35.55 -19.47
N LEU A 382 -2.61 -36.32 -18.87
CA LEU A 382 -2.26 -37.52 -18.14
C LEU A 382 -1.17 -38.18 -18.99
N ARG A 383 0.08 -38.16 -18.52
CA ARG A 383 1.07 -39.08 -19.06
C ARG A 383 0.44 -40.42 -18.73
N ILE A 384 -0.26 -40.99 -19.70
CA ILE A 384 -0.36 -42.42 -19.83
C ILE A 384 1.10 -42.81 -20.03
N ASP A 385 1.82 -42.93 -18.91
CA ASP A 385 3.05 -43.68 -18.90
C ASP A 385 2.66 -44.99 -19.53
N ARG A 386 3.39 -45.30 -20.60
CA ARG A 386 3.34 -46.55 -21.30
C ARG A 386 3.52 -47.67 -20.27
N MET A 387 2.40 -48.15 -19.71
CA MET A 387 2.20 -49.55 -19.34
C MET A 387 1.89 -50.39 -20.60
N LEU A 388 2.24 -49.86 -21.76
CA LEU A 388 2.47 -50.58 -23.00
C LEU A 388 3.97 -50.50 -23.29
N ASN A 389 4.77 -51.26 -22.53
CA ASN A 389 5.96 -52.00 -22.97
C ASN A 389 6.83 -52.49 -21.79
N GLY A 390 6.75 -53.81 -21.52
CA GLY A 390 7.79 -54.67 -20.89
C GLY A 390 7.94 -54.53 -19.37
N ASP A 391 7.76 -55.55 -18.54
CA ASP A 391 7.92 -57.00 -18.73
C ASP A 391 6.72 -57.84 -18.26
#